data_AF-A0A5E4Q7Q5-F1
#
_entry.id   AF-A0A5E4Q7Q5-F1
#
_cell.length_a   1.000
_cell.length_b   1.000
_cell.length_c   1.000
_cell.angle_alpha   90.00
_cell.angle_beta   90.00
_cell.angle_gamma   90.00
#
_symmetry.space_group_name_H-M   'P 1'
#
loop_
_entity.id
_entity.type
_entity.pdbx_description
1 polymer ?
#
loop_
_entity_poly.entity_id
_entity_poly.type
_entity_poly.pdbx_seq_one_letter_code
_entity_poly.pdbx_strand_id
1 'polypeptide(L)'
;MLAERSAEPQKDRNLMDHLKRKNKKKNPWYRFGRTAKDYLVLFLETSSIHGLNHLVTPRRHSCEVFLWFSIVVVSVFGSVSLSRTTWTRYQSSPTVVSMDRDMFAWNTTFPCVTVCPDNKISPLKLEEYLKKSKIVDKKKLELFIRALANATYKNFDTVPMMNEIPPEEYLDILLDLSAGLKTSLTIGALGMDLDIIQTVTEMGICYAINSKVAVYNSPPWDVIKTQNASVTVHPLDGEVFAHMMNLSSSYDVYIHGPLEVPDISTKFHHSEEMFYLKIYVTAITVYTSQEAARLSVGQRRCRFTNENNLKHFAVYTYTMCQMECRIRLSLQYCKCVPHFYRRNGDEKICDVRGLHCLAKHKDELYKLRNKEGKKINCGCLPICDDVNYVIQSNLV
;
A
#
# COMPACT_ATOMS: atom_id res chain seq x y z
N MET A 1 18.46 -79.04 -79.16
CA MET A 1 18.74 -79.65 -77.85
C MET A 1 18.48 -78.61 -76.78
N LEU A 2 17.67 -79.01 -75.81
CA LEU A 2 17.17 -78.25 -74.68
C LEU A 2 18.32 -77.87 -73.73
N ALA A 3 18.27 -76.67 -73.16
CA ALA A 3 18.99 -76.33 -71.94
C ALA A 3 18.01 -75.59 -71.00
N GLU A 4 17.71 -76.26 -69.90
CA GLU A 4 16.83 -75.84 -68.81
C GLU A 4 17.34 -74.57 -68.13
N ARG A 5 16.45 -73.60 -67.88
CA ARG A 5 16.63 -72.56 -66.87
C ARG A 5 15.84 -72.96 -65.63
N SER A 6 16.56 -73.27 -64.56
CA SER A 6 16.05 -73.53 -63.22
C SER A 6 15.23 -72.35 -62.68
N ALA A 7 13.94 -72.57 -62.41
CA ALA A 7 13.10 -71.65 -61.67
C ALA A 7 13.23 -71.91 -60.15
N GLU A 8 13.85 -70.99 -59.41
CA GLU A 8 13.77 -70.94 -57.95
C GLU A 8 12.35 -70.49 -57.52
N PRO A 9 11.78 -71.03 -56.41
CA PRO A 9 10.34 -71.01 -56.20
C PRO A 9 9.84 -69.76 -55.46
N GLN A 10 8.89 -69.06 -56.08
CA GLN A 10 8.00 -68.01 -55.51
C GLN A 10 7.37 -68.37 -54.14
N LYS A 11 7.35 -69.66 -53.78
CA LYS A 11 6.73 -70.22 -52.58
C LYS A 11 7.49 -69.89 -51.29
N ASP A 12 8.82 -69.78 -51.35
CA ASP A 12 9.65 -69.51 -50.15
C ASP A 12 9.66 -68.04 -49.74
N ARG A 13 9.53 -67.10 -50.69
CA ARG A 13 9.32 -65.66 -50.38
C ARG A 13 8.03 -65.42 -49.61
N ASN A 14 6.94 -66.06 -50.02
CA ASN A 14 5.64 -65.92 -49.37
C ASN A 14 5.62 -66.53 -47.96
N LEU A 15 6.33 -67.65 -47.74
CA LEU A 15 6.47 -68.26 -46.41
C LEU A 15 7.34 -67.40 -45.48
N MET A 16 8.45 -66.85 -45.97
CA MET A 16 9.34 -65.97 -45.20
C MET A 16 8.67 -64.64 -44.82
N ASP A 17 7.84 -64.05 -45.69
CA ASP A 17 7.02 -62.88 -45.35
C ASP A 17 5.90 -63.22 -44.36
N HIS A 18 5.34 -64.43 -44.42
CA HIS A 18 4.37 -64.91 -43.43
C HIS A 18 5.00 -65.11 -42.04
N LEU A 19 6.23 -65.64 -42.00
CA LEU A 19 7.00 -65.83 -40.77
C LEU A 19 7.49 -64.50 -40.19
N LYS A 20 7.95 -63.54 -41.01
CA LYS A 20 8.27 -62.16 -40.58
C LYS A 20 7.05 -61.44 -40.00
N ARG A 21 5.85 -61.61 -40.60
CA ARG A 21 4.58 -61.10 -40.06
C ARG A 21 4.18 -61.77 -38.74
N LYS A 22 4.40 -63.09 -38.59
CA LYS A 22 4.18 -63.82 -37.33
C LYS A 22 5.17 -63.40 -36.23
N ASN A 23 6.43 -63.14 -36.58
CA ASN A 23 7.47 -62.73 -35.62
C ASN A 23 7.29 -61.27 -35.17
N LYS A 24 6.86 -60.36 -36.07
CA LYS A 24 6.41 -59.00 -35.69
C LYS A 24 5.27 -59.03 -34.68
N LYS A 25 4.29 -59.94 -34.82
CA LYS A 25 3.16 -60.09 -33.89
C LYS A 25 3.53 -60.62 -32.49
N LYS A 26 4.68 -61.30 -32.34
CA LYS A 26 5.21 -61.78 -31.05
C LYS A 26 6.06 -60.74 -30.32
N ASN A 27 6.49 -59.68 -31.01
CA ASN A 27 7.35 -58.65 -30.43
C ASN A 27 6.51 -57.75 -29.49
N PRO A 28 6.81 -57.65 -28.18
CA PRO A 28 6.00 -56.92 -27.21
C PRO A 28 5.75 -55.47 -27.63
N TRP A 29 6.77 -54.82 -28.21
CA TRP A 29 6.71 -53.44 -28.71
C TRP A 29 5.74 -53.25 -29.87
N TYR A 30 5.59 -54.23 -30.76
CA TYR A 30 4.64 -54.17 -31.86
C TYR A 30 3.20 -54.35 -31.36
N ARG A 31 2.99 -55.23 -30.38
CA ARG A 31 1.68 -55.41 -29.73
C ARG A 31 1.26 -54.15 -28.99
N PHE A 32 2.18 -53.56 -28.22
CA PHE A 32 1.97 -52.30 -27.51
C PHE A 32 1.64 -51.16 -28.49
N GLY A 33 2.43 -50.98 -29.56
CA GLY A 33 2.19 -49.92 -30.55
C GLY A 33 0.84 -50.05 -31.26
N ARG A 34 0.39 -51.28 -31.55
CA ARG A 34 -0.96 -51.50 -32.09
C ARG A 34 -2.04 -51.13 -31.07
N THR A 35 -1.94 -51.63 -29.84
CA THR A 35 -2.90 -51.31 -28.77
C THR A 35 -2.96 -49.81 -28.51
N ALA A 36 -1.82 -49.12 -28.48
CA ALA A 36 -1.76 -47.67 -28.33
C ALA A 36 -2.41 -46.93 -29.49
N LYS A 37 -2.21 -47.41 -30.74
CA LYS A 37 -2.88 -46.85 -31.92
C LYS A 37 -4.39 -47.03 -31.86
N ASP A 38 -4.87 -48.23 -31.52
CA ASP A 38 -6.30 -48.52 -31.45
C ASP A 38 -6.96 -47.68 -30.33
N TYR A 39 -6.26 -47.50 -29.21
CA TYR A 39 -6.69 -46.60 -28.13
C TYR A 39 -6.70 -45.13 -28.55
N LEU A 40 -5.69 -44.66 -29.28
CA LEU A 40 -5.63 -43.28 -29.79
C LEU A 40 -6.75 -43.01 -30.80
N VAL A 41 -7.03 -43.97 -31.68
CA VAL A 41 -8.14 -43.91 -32.64
C VAL A 41 -9.47 -43.80 -31.91
N LEU A 42 -9.70 -44.69 -30.94
CA LEU A 42 -10.90 -44.65 -30.11
C LEU A 42 -11.03 -43.32 -29.37
N PHE A 43 -9.95 -42.83 -28.74
CA PHE A 43 -9.94 -41.53 -28.05
C PHE A 43 -10.31 -40.37 -28.98
N LEU A 44 -9.68 -40.27 -30.15
CA LEU A 44 -9.93 -39.18 -31.10
C LEU A 44 -11.34 -39.26 -31.70
N GLU A 45 -11.89 -40.46 -31.86
CA GLU A 45 -13.26 -40.69 -32.33
C GLU A 45 -14.31 -40.35 -31.27
N THR A 46 -14.08 -40.70 -30.00
CA THR A 46 -15.02 -40.48 -28.89
C THR A 46 -14.80 -39.18 -28.11
N SER A 47 -13.76 -38.39 -28.44
CA SER A 47 -13.43 -37.16 -27.72
C SER A 47 -14.52 -36.09 -27.89
N SER A 48 -14.77 -35.31 -26.85
CA SER A 48 -15.59 -34.10 -26.90
C SER A 48 -14.86 -32.89 -27.51
N ILE A 49 -13.58 -33.03 -27.86
CA ILE A 49 -12.82 -31.98 -28.55
C ILE A 49 -13.26 -31.94 -30.02
N HIS A 50 -13.88 -30.83 -30.38
CA HIS A 50 -14.42 -30.61 -31.72
C HIS A 50 -13.29 -30.66 -32.77
N GLY A 51 -13.52 -31.42 -33.85
CA GLY A 51 -12.57 -31.55 -34.97
C GLY A 51 -11.59 -32.73 -34.87
N LEU A 52 -11.43 -33.38 -33.71
CA LEU A 52 -10.53 -34.55 -33.59
C LEU A 52 -11.11 -35.81 -34.24
N ASN A 53 -12.42 -36.01 -34.16
CA ASN A 53 -13.11 -37.14 -34.81
C ASN A 53 -12.92 -37.14 -36.34
N HIS A 54 -12.85 -35.95 -36.94
CA HIS A 54 -12.66 -35.72 -38.37
C HIS A 54 -11.26 -36.12 -38.86
N LEU A 55 -10.29 -36.29 -37.95
CA LEU A 55 -8.94 -36.75 -38.28
C LEU A 55 -8.86 -38.27 -38.46
N VAL A 56 -9.81 -39.01 -37.87
CA VAL A 56 -9.75 -40.48 -37.75
C VAL A 56 -10.92 -41.18 -38.45
N THR A 57 -11.95 -40.43 -38.87
CA THR A 57 -13.12 -40.97 -39.57
C THR A 57 -12.70 -41.79 -40.81
N PRO A 58 -13.15 -43.07 -40.94
CA PRO A 58 -12.80 -43.91 -42.07
C PRO A 58 -13.27 -43.31 -43.41
N ARG A 59 -12.49 -43.55 -44.49
CA ARG A 59 -12.83 -43.20 -45.89
C ARG A 59 -12.81 -41.70 -46.27
N ARG A 60 -12.14 -40.84 -45.51
CA ARG A 60 -11.91 -39.43 -45.91
C ARG A 60 -10.67 -39.23 -46.78
N HIS A 61 -10.73 -38.23 -47.66
CA HIS A 61 -9.62 -37.86 -48.53
C HIS A 61 -8.51 -37.18 -47.71
N SER A 62 -7.23 -37.43 -48.05
CA SER A 62 -6.08 -36.90 -47.29
C SER A 62 -6.06 -35.37 -47.21
N CYS A 63 -6.55 -34.65 -48.24
CA CYS A 63 -6.67 -33.19 -48.19
C CYS A 63 -7.68 -32.70 -47.14
N GLU A 64 -8.78 -33.43 -46.94
CA GLU A 64 -9.79 -33.07 -45.94
C GLU A 64 -9.23 -33.27 -44.54
N VAL A 65 -8.49 -34.37 -44.31
CA VAL A 65 -7.80 -34.63 -43.04
C VAL A 65 -6.75 -33.56 -42.74
N PHE A 66 -5.97 -33.13 -43.74
CA PHE A 66 -4.99 -32.05 -43.58
C PHE A 66 -5.65 -30.71 -43.25
N LEU A 67 -6.78 -30.41 -43.89
CA LEU A 67 -7.57 -29.20 -43.60
C LEU A 67 -8.08 -29.21 -42.16
N TRP A 68 -8.70 -30.31 -41.71
CA TRP A 68 -9.16 -30.44 -40.32
C TRP A 68 -8.02 -30.38 -39.31
N PHE A 69 -6.89 -31.01 -39.62
CA PHE A 69 -5.69 -30.94 -38.78
C PHE A 69 -5.20 -29.50 -38.63
N SER A 70 -5.13 -28.76 -39.75
CA SER A 70 -4.72 -27.36 -39.77
C SER A 70 -5.68 -26.48 -38.96
N ILE A 71 -6.99 -26.68 -39.12
CA ILE A 71 -8.02 -25.97 -38.34
C ILE A 71 -7.84 -26.25 -36.84
N VAL A 72 -7.70 -27.51 -36.43
CA VAL A 72 -7.49 -27.89 -35.03
C VAL A 72 -6.22 -27.24 -34.47
N VAL A 73 -5.11 -27.26 -35.21
CA VAL A 73 -3.85 -26.62 -34.79
C VAL A 73 -4.02 -25.11 -34.61
N VAL A 74 -4.67 -24.43 -35.56
CA VAL A 74 -4.94 -22.98 -35.48
C VAL A 74 -5.88 -22.67 -34.31
N SER A 75 -6.91 -23.49 -34.08
CA SER A 75 -7.83 -23.33 -32.96
C SER A 75 -7.15 -23.52 -31.61
N VAL A 76 -6.29 -24.54 -31.46
CA VAL A 76 -5.51 -24.77 -30.24
C VAL A 76 -4.54 -23.62 -30.01
N PHE A 77 -3.83 -23.18 -31.05
CA PHE A 77 -2.93 -22.03 -30.95
C PHE A 77 -3.69 -20.76 -30.53
N GLY A 78 -4.83 -20.47 -31.16
CA GLY A 78 -5.68 -19.34 -30.84
C GLY A 78 -6.22 -19.39 -29.41
N SER A 79 -6.67 -20.56 -28.95
CA SER A 79 -7.14 -20.78 -27.58
C SER A 79 -6.02 -20.53 -26.55
N VAL A 80 -4.84 -21.13 -26.75
CA VAL A 80 -3.68 -20.92 -25.86
C VAL A 80 -3.25 -19.46 -25.85
N SER A 81 -3.22 -18.81 -27.02
CA SER A 81 -2.89 -17.39 -27.13
C SER A 81 -3.88 -16.51 -26.36
N LEU A 82 -5.19 -16.72 -26.56
CA LEU A 82 -6.24 -15.96 -25.88
C LEU A 82 -6.21 -16.21 -24.37
N SER A 83 -6.06 -17.47 -23.93
CA SER A 83 -5.94 -17.81 -22.51
C SER A 83 -4.73 -17.14 -21.87
N ARG A 84 -3.57 -17.11 -22.55
CA ARG A 84 -2.37 -16.41 -22.06
C ARG A 84 -2.60 -14.90 -21.95
N THR A 85 -3.23 -14.29 -22.95
CA THR A 85 -3.54 -12.85 -22.94
C THR A 85 -4.51 -12.51 -21.81
N THR A 86 -5.60 -13.28 -21.66
CA THR A 86 -6.59 -13.09 -20.59
C THR A 86 -5.97 -13.30 -19.21
N TRP A 87 -5.16 -14.34 -19.03
CA TRP A 87 -4.45 -14.59 -17.78
C TRP A 87 -3.48 -13.45 -17.44
N THR A 88 -2.71 -12.98 -18.43
CA THR A 88 -1.78 -11.86 -18.22
C THR A 88 -2.52 -10.61 -17.80
N ARG A 89 -3.64 -10.28 -18.45
CA ARG A 89 -4.49 -9.15 -18.08
C ARG A 89 -5.04 -9.30 -16.65
N TYR A 90 -5.49 -10.50 -16.29
CA TYR A 90 -5.99 -10.77 -14.93
C TYR A 90 -4.90 -10.60 -13.86
N GLN A 91 -3.65 -10.95 -14.18
CA GLN A 91 -2.53 -10.75 -13.25
C GLN A 91 -2.06 -9.29 -13.18
N SER A 92 -2.06 -8.56 -14.30
CA SER A 92 -1.47 -7.22 -14.37
C SER A 92 -2.45 -6.09 -14.09
N SER A 93 -3.72 -6.23 -14.48
CA SER A 93 -4.75 -5.18 -14.43
C SER A 93 -6.19 -5.76 -14.43
N PRO A 94 -6.61 -6.47 -13.34
CA PRO A 94 -7.95 -7.04 -13.22
C PRO A 94 -9.03 -6.05 -12.75
N THR A 95 -8.67 -4.88 -12.23
CA THR A 95 -9.62 -3.92 -11.64
C THR A 95 -10.04 -2.83 -12.62
N VAL A 96 -11.27 -2.32 -12.45
CA VAL A 96 -11.83 -1.17 -13.18
C VAL A 96 -12.43 -0.21 -12.16
N VAL A 97 -12.19 1.09 -12.33
CA VAL A 97 -12.78 2.15 -11.50
C VAL A 97 -14.02 2.67 -12.19
N SER A 98 -15.15 2.66 -11.50
CA SER A 98 -16.41 3.25 -11.95
C SER A 98 -16.87 4.32 -10.97
N MET A 99 -17.48 5.38 -11.49
CA MET A 99 -18.10 6.42 -10.68
C MET A 99 -19.49 5.95 -10.25
N ASP A 100 -19.72 5.88 -8.95
CA ASP A 100 -21.05 5.75 -8.40
C ASP A 100 -21.78 7.11 -8.44
N ARG A 101 -23.06 7.10 -8.81
CA ARG A 101 -23.88 8.30 -8.97
C ARG A 101 -25.00 8.41 -7.94
N ASP A 102 -25.17 7.40 -7.08
CA ASP A 102 -26.20 7.43 -6.04
C ASP A 102 -25.77 8.26 -4.82
N MET A 103 -25.67 9.57 -5.04
CA MET A 103 -25.22 10.52 -4.01
C MET A 103 -26.22 10.63 -2.84
N PHE A 104 -27.49 10.25 -3.01
CA PHE A 104 -28.51 10.46 -1.98
C PHE A 104 -28.67 9.28 -1.01
N ALA A 105 -28.18 8.10 -1.36
CA ALA A 105 -28.16 6.92 -0.47
C ALA A 105 -26.79 6.70 0.21
N TRP A 106 -25.81 7.52 -0.15
CA TRP A 106 -24.42 7.41 0.27
C TRP A 106 -24.20 7.94 1.69
N ASN A 107 -23.58 7.15 2.58
CA ASN A 107 -23.04 7.66 3.85
C ASN A 107 -21.55 7.99 3.70
N THR A 108 -21.15 9.22 4.00
CA THR A 108 -19.73 9.61 4.05
C THR A 108 -19.19 9.51 5.47
N THR A 109 -17.88 9.46 5.64
CA THR A 109 -17.28 9.69 6.96
C THR A 109 -17.07 11.19 7.17
N PHE A 110 -17.21 11.67 8.41
CA PHE A 110 -16.78 13.01 8.81
C PHE A 110 -15.25 13.11 8.68
N PRO A 111 -14.67 14.27 8.28
CA PRO A 111 -13.22 14.39 8.15
C PRO A 111 -12.48 14.11 9.45
N CYS A 112 -11.27 13.57 9.32
CA CYS A 112 -10.30 13.66 10.38
C CYS A 112 -9.64 15.02 10.33
N VAL A 113 -9.55 15.68 11.48
CA VAL A 113 -8.91 16.99 11.64
C VAL A 113 -7.74 16.82 12.58
N THR A 114 -6.53 17.02 12.09
CA THR A 114 -5.32 17.05 12.93
C THR A 114 -4.90 18.49 13.14
N VAL A 115 -4.79 18.89 14.40
CA VAL A 115 -4.39 20.24 14.83
C VAL A 115 -3.00 20.16 15.44
N CYS A 116 -2.07 20.96 14.93
CA CYS A 116 -0.72 21.09 15.45
C CYS A 116 -0.53 22.52 16.00
N PRO A 117 -0.53 22.71 17.32
CA PRO A 117 -0.26 24.02 17.91
C PRO A 117 1.18 24.46 17.64
N ASP A 118 1.40 25.74 17.41
CA ASP A 118 2.76 26.29 17.28
C ASP A 118 3.52 26.19 18.61
N ASN A 119 2.81 26.41 19.72
CA ASN A 119 3.35 26.21 21.05
C ASN A 119 3.11 24.76 21.52
N LYS A 120 4.08 23.90 21.25
CA LYS A 120 4.02 22.47 21.61
C LYS A 120 4.34 22.20 23.08
N ILE A 121 4.99 23.14 23.77
CA ILE A 121 5.52 22.95 25.12
C ILE A 121 4.77 23.84 26.11
N SER A 122 4.37 23.28 27.24
CA SER A 122 3.82 24.05 28.34
C SER A 122 4.93 24.89 29.01
N PRO A 123 4.81 26.23 29.04
CA PRO A 123 5.81 27.08 29.70
C PRO A 123 6.01 26.72 31.18
N LEU A 124 4.93 26.41 31.90
CA LEU A 124 4.96 26.04 33.32
C LEU A 124 5.72 24.73 33.56
N LYS A 125 5.45 23.69 32.76
CA LYS A 125 6.16 22.40 32.87
C LYS A 125 7.63 22.56 32.51
N LEU A 126 7.95 23.38 31.50
CA LEU A 126 9.32 23.65 31.10
C LEU A 126 10.09 24.34 32.23
N GLU A 127 9.53 25.36 32.87
CA GLU A 127 10.16 26.02 34.02
C GLU A 127 10.43 25.06 35.18
N GLU A 128 9.48 24.16 35.48
CA GLU A 128 9.65 23.14 36.51
C GLU A 128 10.76 22.15 36.14
N TYR A 129 10.82 21.69 34.89
CA TYR A 129 11.86 20.80 34.38
C TYR A 129 13.24 21.45 34.45
N LEU A 130 13.36 22.72 34.06
CA LEU A 130 14.62 23.48 34.13
C LEU A 130 15.13 23.59 35.57
N LYS A 131 14.24 23.85 36.54
CA LYS A 131 14.58 23.90 37.98
C LYS A 131 15.08 22.57 38.52
N LYS A 132 14.45 21.45 38.11
CA LYS A 132 14.81 20.09 38.57
C LYS A 132 16.07 19.54 37.90
N SER A 133 16.37 19.95 36.67
CA SER A 133 17.51 19.45 35.91
C SER A 133 18.84 19.73 36.62
N LYS A 134 19.84 18.85 36.45
CA LYS A 134 21.21 19.04 36.96
C LYS A 134 22.14 19.79 35.99
N ILE A 135 21.67 20.07 34.77
CA ILE A 135 22.46 20.76 33.74
C ILE A 135 22.68 22.21 34.17
N VAL A 136 23.95 22.66 34.11
CA VAL A 136 24.40 23.97 34.59
C VAL A 136 23.82 25.10 33.74
N ASP A 137 23.90 24.99 32.42
CA ASP A 137 23.41 26.02 31.50
C ASP A 137 21.91 25.86 31.21
N LYS A 138 21.09 26.46 32.08
CA LYS A 138 19.62 26.45 31.98
C LYS A 138 19.10 27.14 30.72
N LYS A 139 19.76 28.22 30.31
CA LYS A 139 19.34 29.01 29.14
C LYS A 139 19.56 28.22 27.85
N LYS A 140 20.71 27.55 27.73
CA LYS A 140 21.00 26.65 26.61
C LYS A 140 20.07 25.45 26.59
N LEU A 141 19.76 24.87 27.76
CA LEU A 141 18.79 23.78 27.89
C LEU A 141 17.39 24.21 27.43
N GLU A 142 16.93 25.40 27.82
CA GLU A 142 15.64 25.93 27.38
C GLU A 142 15.59 26.11 25.86
N LEU A 143 16.60 26.75 25.28
CA LEU A 143 16.72 26.94 23.82
C LEU A 143 16.76 25.60 23.09
N PHE A 144 17.49 24.62 23.63
CA PHE A 144 17.55 23.28 23.07
C PHE A 144 16.19 22.59 23.04
N ILE A 145 15.47 22.56 24.17
CA ILE A 145 14.17 21.90 24.27
C ILE A 145 13.14 22.55 23.32
N ARG A 146 13.10 23.88 23.27
CA ARG A 146 12.20 24.62 22.35
C ARG A 146 12.54 24.35 20.88
N ALA A 147 13.84 24.34 20.53
CA ALA A 147 14.28 24.03 19.17
C ALA A 147 13.98 22.57 18.80
N LEU A 148 14.16 21.64 19.74
CA LEU A 148 13.89 20.21 19.54
C LEU A 148 12.41 19.93 19.31
N ALA A 149 11.50 20.56 20.07
CA ALA A 149 10.06 20.43 19.83
C ALA A 149 9.62 20.99 18.46
N ASN A 150 10.33 22.00 17.96
CA ASN A 150 10.07 22.62 16.66
C ASN A 150 10.92 22.03 15.52
N ALA A 151 11.68 20.97 15.80
CA ALA A 151 12.57 20.35 14.85
C ALA A 151 11.80 19.46 13.87
N THR A 152 11.96 19.74 12.59
CA THR A 152 11.39 19.02 11.46
C THR A 152 12.47 18.80 10.40
N TYR A 153 12.18 18.04 9.35
CA TYR A 153 13.09 17.91 8.20
C TYR A 153 13.48 19.23 7.54
N LYS A 154 12.75 20.33 7.78
CA LYS A 154 13.03 21.65 7.19
C LYS A 154 14.12 22.43 7.95
N ASN A 155 14.26 22.19 9.25
CA ASN A 155 15.00 23.08 10.16
C ASN A 155 15.82 22.33 11.21
N PHE A 156 16.21 21.07 10.98
CA PHE A 156 17.06 20.32 11.91
C PHE A 156 18.41 21.01 12.21
N ASP A 157 18.91 21.84 11.32
CA ASP A 157 20.14 22.63 11.48
C ASP A 157 20.04 23.71 12.57
N THR A 158 18.83 24.11 12.98
CA THR A 158 18.63 25.15 13.99
C THR A 158 18.74 24.62 15.43
N VAL A 159 18.74 23.29 15.61
CA VAL A 159 18.82 22.67 16.94
C VAL A 159 20.23 22.92 17.54
N PRO A 160 20.35 23.57 18.70
CA PRO A 160 21.66 23.87 19.28
C PRO A 160 22.33 22.61 19.83
N MET A 161 23.67 22.58 19.81
CA MET A 161 24.46 21.45 20.29
C MET A 161 24.21 21.16 21.77
N MET A 162 23.76 19.93 22.06
CA MET A 162 23.49 19.41 23.40
C MET A 162 23.94 17.94 23.43
N ASN A 163 24.89 17.61 24.30
CA ASN A 163 25.40 16.25 24.47
C ASN A 163 25.01 15.66 25.83
N GLU A 164 24.50 16.50 26.73
CA GLU A 164 24.16 16.17 28.11
C GLU A 164 22.85 15.36 28.23
N ILE A 165 22.01 15.37 27.20
CA ILE A 165 20.75 14.62 27.15
C ILE A 165 20.88 13.48 26.13
N PRO A 166 20.65 12.22 26.52
CA PRO A 166 20.62 11.09 25.60
C PRO A 166 19.53 11.25 24.53
N PRO A 167 19.80 10.97 23.24
CA PRO A 167 18.81 11.07 22.17
C PRO A 167 17.57 10.20 22.38
N GLU A 168 17.71 9.08 23.09
CA GLU A 168 16.61 8.17 23.43
C GLU A 168 15.56 8.82 24.33
N GLU A 169 15.93 9.81 25.14
CA GLU A 169 15.03 10.52 26.05
C GLU A 169 14.32 11.71 25.40
N TYR A 170 14.72 12.10 24.18
CA TYR A 170 14.21 13.30 23.51
C TYR A 170 12.68 13.29 23.40
N LEU A 171 12.10 12.20 22.91
CA LEU A 171 10.65 12.12 22.72
C LEU A 171 9.91 12.12 24.05
N ASP A 172 10.38 11.36 25.03
CA ASP A 172 9.74 11.26 26.35
C ASP A 172 9.71 12.62 27.06
N ILE A 173 10.83 13.35 27.03
CA ILE A 173 10.90 14.73 27.55
C ILE A 173 9.87 15.63 26.84
N LEU A 174 9.77 15.55 25.51
CA LEU A 174 8.83 16.38 24.76
C LEU A 174 7.36 16.02 25.08
N LEU A 175 7.04 14.75 25.24
CA LEU A 175 5.71 14.29 25.62
C LEU A 175 5.32 14.75 27.03
N ASP A 176 6.23 14.64 27.99
CA ASP A 176 6.01 15.11 29.37
C ASP A 176 5.77 16.63 29.40
N LEU A 177 6.57 17.37 28.65
CA LEU A 177 6.50 18.83 28.55
C LEU A 177 5.36 19.33 27.66
N SER A 178 4.66 18.44 26.95
CA SER A 178 3.64 18.82 25.99
C SER A 178 2.54 19.70 26.61
N ALA A 179 2.18 20.75 25.89
CA ALA A 179 1.01 21.56 26.19
C ALA A 179 -0.24 20.80 25.73
N GLY A 180 -0.95 20.17 26.66
CA GLY A 180 -2.21 19.49 26.33
C GLY A 180 -3.20 20.44 25.64
N LEU A 181 -3.97 19.92 24.68
CA LEU A 181 -4.98 20.70 23.97
C LEU A 181 -6.22 20.90 24.86
N LYS A 182 -6.41 22.12 25.37
CA LYS A 182 -7.59 22.51 26.17
C LYS A 182 -8.66 23.14 25.29
N THR A 183 -9.34 22.34 24.48
CA THR A 183 -10.36 22.84 23.54
C THR A 183 -11.75 22.34 23.91
N SER A 184 -12.77 23.16 23.62
CA SER A 184 -14.15 22.72 23.62
C SER A 184 -14.54 22.34 22.19
N LEU A 185 -14.95 21.10 21.98
CA LEU A 185 -15.41 20.58 20.69
C LEU A 185 -16.94 20.50 20.70
N THR A 186 -17.59 21.21 19.79
CA THR A 186 -19.04 21.10 19.55
C THR A 186 -19.28 20.54 18.17
N ILE A 187 -20.09 19.50 18.06
CA ILE A 187 -20.47 18.90 16.78
C ILE A 187 -21.94 19.19 16.54
N GLY A 188 -22.26 19.68 15.33
CA GLY A 188 -23.62 20.04 14.92
C GLY A 188 -24.58 18.86 14.72
N ALA A 189 -24.24 17.66 15.17
CA ALA A 189 -25.09 16.47 15.06
C ALA A 189 -25.26 15.79 16.43
N LEU A 190 -26.49 15.38 16.71
CA LEU A 190 -26.96 14.93 18.04
C LEU A 190 -26.24 13.66 18.51
N GLY A 191 -25.77 13.67 19.76
CA GLY A 191 -25.28 12.47 20.46
C GLY A 191 -23.88 11.98 20.05
N MET A 192 -23.09 12.81 19.39
CA MET A 192 -21.74 12.44 18.95
C MET A 192 -20.67 13.03 19.86
N ASP A 193 -19.78 12.17 20.34
CA ASP A 193 -18.57 12.56 21.07
C ASP A 193 -17.35 12.09 20.25
N LEU A 194 -16.43 13.00 19.98
CA LEU A 194 -15.23 12.72 19.18
C LEU A 194 -14.00 12.79 20.08
N ASP A 195 -13.31 11.68 20.19
CA ASP A 195 -12.06 11.62 20.93
C ASP A 195 -10.98 12.47 20.27
N ILE A 196 -10.27 13.24 21.10
CA ILE A 196 -9.04 13.94 20.70
C ILE A 196 -7.85 13.05 21.07
N ILE A 197 -7.11 12.62 20.06
CA ILE A 197 -5.96 11.70 20.22
C ILE A 197 -4.67 12.48 20.01
N GLN A 198 -3.81 12.52 21.03
CA GLN A 198 -2.45 13.05 20.87
C GLN A 198 -1.63 12.13 19.97
N THR A 199 -1.02 12.70 18.92
CA THR A 199 -0.27 11.97 17.89
C THR A 199 1.08 12.64 17.65
N VAL A 200 2.16 11.86 17.64
CA VAL A 200 3.52 12.36 17.33
C VAL A 200 3.71 12.31 15.82
N THR A 201 4.04 13.45 15.20
CA THR A 201 4.17 13.59 13.74
C THR A 201 5.55 14.13 13.37
N GLU A 202 5.84 14.21 12.06
CA GLU A 202 7.05 14.86 11.53
C GLU A 202 7.06 16.39 11.77
N MET A 203 5.93 16.96 12.22
CA MET A 203 5.76 18.37 12.60
C MET A 203 5.88 18.56 14.12
N GLY A 204 6.00 17.48 14.90
CA GLY A 204 5.98 17.49 16.37
C GLY A 204 4.68 16.92 16.93
N ILE A 205 4.36 17.34 18.17
CA ILE A 205 3.18 16.86 18.89
C ILE A 205 1.93 17.55 18.36
N CYS A 206 0.98 16.76 17.86
CA CYS A 206 -0.29 17.22 17.32
C CYS A 206 -1.46 16.45 17.95
N TYR A 207 -2.68 16.85 17.59
CA TYR A 207 -3.91 16.29 18.14
C TYR A 207 -4.88 15.98 17.01
N ALA A 208 -5.19 14.70 16.82
CA ALA A 208 -6.07 14.22 15.77
C ALA A 208 -7.47 13.94 16.32
N ILE A 209 -8.48 14.41 15.60
CA ILE A 209 -9.90 14.28 15.92
C ILE A 209 -10.52 13.38 14.86
N ASN A 210 -11.28 12.37 15.26
CA ASN A 210 -11.90 11.39 14.35
C ASN A 210 -10.87 10.58 13.51
N SER A 211 -9.67 10.34 14.05
CA SER A 211 -8.68 9.44 13.44
C SER A 211 -8.80 8.02 13.98
N LYS A 212 -8.73 7.02 13.09
CA LYS A 212 -8.62 5.60 13.46
C LYS A 212 -7.18 5.12 13.61
N VAL A 213 -6.23 5.88 13.07
CA VAL A 213 -4.83 5.45 12.92
C VAL A 213 -3.82 6.32 13.69
N ALA A 214 -4.21 7.53 14.14
CA ALA A 214 -3.33 8.45 14.85
C ALA A 214 -2.73 7.87 16.15
N VAL A 215 -3.43 6.94 16.81
CA VAL A 215 -2.96 6.25 18.01
C VAL A 215 -1.68 5.43 17.76
N TYR A 216 -1.49 4.94 16.54
CA TYR A 216 -0.33 4.12 16.18
C TYR A 216 0.94 4.96 15.92
N ASN A 217 0.82 6.29 15.94
CA ASN A 217 1.93 7.22 15.73
C ASN A 217 2.52 7.74 17.05
N SER A 218 2.03 7.30 18.20
CA SER A 218 2.52 7.72 19.53
C SER A 218 2.80 6.53 20.43
N PRO A 219 3.68 6.67 21.43
CA PRO A 219 3.78 5.73 22.55
C PRO A 219 2.44 5.64 23.33
N PRO A 220 2.04 4.46 23.84
CA PRO A 220 2.70 3.17 23.65
C PRO A 220 2.46 2.63 22.23
N TRP A 221 3.52 2.19 21.57
CA TRP A 221 3.50 1.86 20.15
C TRP A 221 2.74 0.57 19.79
N ASP A 222 2.51 -0.31 20.78
CA ASP A 222 1.91 -1.63 20.61
C ASP A 222 0.49 -1.71 21.21
N VAL A 223 -0.26 -0.62 21.11
CA VAL A 223 -1.64 -0.56 21.60
C VAL A 223 -2.60 -1.14 20.56
N ILE A 224 -3.20 -2.29 20.86
CA ILE A 224 -4.38 -2.78 20.13
C ILE A 224 -5.61 -2.13 20.79
N LYS A 225 -6.01 -0.96 20.29
CA LYS A 225 -7.29 -0.35 20.69
C LYS A 225 -8.39 -0.79 19.72
N THR A 226 -9.52 -1.19 20.26
CA THR A 226 -10.77 -1.29 19.50
C THR A 226 -11.06 0.09 18.94
N GLN A 227 -11.04 0.22 17.62
CA GLN A 227 -11.29 1.52 16.99
C GLN A 227 -12.75 1.89 17.21
N ASN A 228 -12.99 3.08 17.77
CA ASN A 228 -14.32 3.66 17.80
C ASN A 228 -14.81 3.82 16.35
N ALA A 229 -16.12 3.64 16.15
CA ALA A 229 -16.72 3.90 14.85
C ALA A 229 -16.43 5.35 14.45
N SER A 230 -15.98 5.55 13.21
CA SER A 230 -15.86 6.90 12.67
C SER A 230 -17.24 7.49 12.50
N VAL A 231 -17.37 8.79 12.74
CA VAL A 231 -18.65 9.48 12.54
C VAL A 231 -19.04 9.42 11.07
N THR A 232 -20.20 8.85 10.79
CA THR A 232 -20.79 8.84 9.46
C THR A 232 -21.78 9.98 9.32
N VAL A 233 -21.76 10.65 8.17
CA VAL A 233 -22.64 11.76 7.81
C VAL A 233 -23.43 11.35 6.58
N HIS A 234 -24.75 11.55 6.63
CA HIS A 234 -25.62 11.40 5.48
C HIS A 234 -25.77 12.76 4.75
N PRO A 235 -25.79 12.80 3.41
CA PRO A 235 -26.04 14.02 2.62
C PRO A 235 -27.35 14.76 2.92
N LEU A 236 -28.29 14.08 3.60
CA LEU A 236 -29.59 14.63 4.00
C LEU A 236 -29.58 15.20 5.42
N ASP A 237 -28.49 15.05 6.17
CA ASP A 237 -28.35 15.57 7.54
C ASP A 237 -28.21 17.11 7.58
N GLY A 238 -28.07 17.76 6.42
CA GLY A 238 -27.85 19.20 6.32
C GLY A 238 -26.40 19.58 6.57
N GLU A 239 -26.17 20.77 7.15
CA GLU A 239 -24.82 21.23 7.47
C GLU A 239 -24.29 20.56 8.74
N VAL A 240 -23.47 19.51 8.57
CA VAL A 240 -22.70 18.94 9.67
C VAL A 240 -21.39 19.70 9.83
N PHE A 241 -21.20 20.31 11.00
CA PHE A 241 -19.99 21.06 11.33
C PHE A 241 -19.38 20.60 12.66
N ALA A 242 -18.07 20.78 12.78
CA ALA A 242 -17.37 20.72 14.05
C ALA A 242 -16.82 22.12 14.36
N HIS A 243 -17.04 22.58 15.57
CA HIS A 243 -16.59 23.87 16.06
C HIS A 243 -15.64 23.65 17.23
N MET A 244 -14.39 24.07 17.06
CA MET A 244 -13.37 24.04 18.11
C MET A 244 -13.18 25.44 18.69
N MET A 245 -13.37 25.58 20.00
CA MET A 245 -13.18 26.83 20.73
C MET A 245 -12.04 26.73 21.74
N ASN A 246 -11.61 27.89 22.24
CA ASN A 246 -10.58 28.06 23.27
C ASN A 246 -9.16 27.63 22.85
N LEU A 247 -8.83 27.75 21.55
CA LEU A 247 -7.43 27.71 21.12
C LEU A 247 -6.74 29.03 21.47
N SER A 248 -5.79 28.98 22.39
CA SER A 248 -5.10 30.15 22.95
C SER A 248 -3.78 30.49 22.24
N SER A 249 -3.41 29.78 21.18
CA SER A 249 -2.20 30.01 20.39
C SER A 249 -2.53 29.85 18.92
N SER A 250 -1.63 30.29 18.03
CA SER A 250 -1.66 29.92 16.62
C SER A 250 -1.51 28.40 16.44
N TYR A 251 -2.04 27.89 15.33
CA TYR A 251 -2.07 26.46 15.04
C TYR A 251 -2.21 26.18 13.54
N ASP A 252 -1.67 25.03 13.13
CA ASP A 252 -1.85 24.46 11.80
C ASP A 252 -2.93 23.37 11.81
N VAL A 253 -3.80 23.38 10.81
CA VAL A 253 -4.87 22.39 10.62
C VAL A 253 -4.63 21.55 9.37
N TYR A 254 -4.73 20.24 9.53
CA TYR A 254 -4.63 19.24 8.46
C TYR A 254 -5.95 18.50 8.36
N ILE A 255 -6.51 18.42 7.16
CA ILE A 255 -7.75 17.69 6.88
C ILE A 255 -7.44 16.48 6.03
N HIS A 256 -7.87 15.29 6.48
CA HIS A 256 -7.61 14.04 5.79
C HIS A 256 -8.64 12.95 6.15
N GLY A 257 -8.55 11.81 5.47
CA GLY A 257 -9.34 10.62 5.79
C GLY A 257 -9.06 10.08 7.20
N PRO A 258 -10.02 9.39 7.84
CA PRO A 258 -9.85 8.78 9.17
C PRO A 258 -8.80 7.66 9.20
N LEU A 259 -8.45 7.08 8.04
CA LEU A 259 -7.44 6.04 7.87
C LEU A 259 -6.07 6.59 7.45
N GLU A 260 -5.87 7.91 7.51
CA GLU A 260 -4.61 8.58 7.21
C GLU A 260 -4.15 9.44 8.40
N VAL A 261 -2.89 9.89 8.35
CA VAL A 261 -2.28 10.87 9.27
C VAL A 261 -1.50 11.90 8.45
N PRO A 262 -1.27 13.12 8.94
CA PRO A 262 -0.47 14.09 8.19
C PRO A 262 1.03 13.74 8.29
N ASP A 263 1.72 13.85 7.15
CA ASP A 263 3.19 13.88 7.06
C ASP A 263 3.69 15.30 6.77
N ILE A 264 5.01 15.50 6.77
CA ILE A 264 5.62 16.83 6.53
C ILE A 264 5.24 17.46 5.18
N SER A 265 4.81 16.64 4.22
CA SER A 265 4.41 17.08 2.87
C SER A 265 2.91 17.35 2.74
N THR A 266 2.14 17.04 3.78
CA THR A 266 0.69 17.26 3.82
C THR A 266 0.39 18.75 3.86
N LYS A 267 -0.59 19.19 3.07
CA LYS A 267 -1.00 20.60 3.05
C LYS A 267 -1.76 20.94 4.33
N PHE A 268 -1.53 22.14 4.83
CA PHE A 268 -2.14 22.65 6.06
C PHE A 268 -2.76 24.02 5.85
N HIS A 269 -3.61 24.40 6.79
CA HIS A 269 -4.17 25.74 6.92
C HIS A 269 -3.73 26.33 8.25
N HIS A 270 -3.07 27.48 8.17
CA HIS A 270 -2.60 28.19 9.36
C HIS A 270 -3.69 29.11 9.90
N SER A 271 -3.86 29.11 11.22
CA SER A 271 -4.64 30.11 11.94
C SER A 271 -3.73 30.87 12.89
N GLU A 272 -3.71 32.19 12.74
CA GLU A 272 -3.07 33.10 13.69
C GLU A 272 -3.85 33.13 15.02
N GLU A 273 -3.20 33.64 16.07
CA GLU A 273 -3.82 33.82 17.38
C GLU A 273 -5.02 34.78 17.31
N MET A 274 -6.10 34.49 18.04
CA MET A 274 -7.34 35.29 18.07
C MET A 274 -8.10 35.42 16.73
N PHE A 275 -7.76 34.62 15.72
CA PHE A 275 -8.53 34.50 14.49
C PHE A 275 -9.43 33.25 14.47
N TYR A 276 -10.56 33.36 13.77
CA TYR A 276 -11.46 32.24 13.51
C TYR A 276 -11.20 31.67 12.11
N LEU A 277 -10.80 30.40 12.03
CA LEU A 277 -10.60 29.69 10.77
C LEU A 277 -11.83 28.86 10.41
N LYS A 278 -12.45 29.16 9.26
CA LYS A 278 -13.57 28.41 8.71
C LYS A 278 -13.14 27.66 7.46
N ILE A 279 -13.32 26.34 7.43
CA ILE A 279 -12.95 25.50 6.28
C ILE A 279 -14.19 24.73 5.81
N TYR A 280 -14.48 24.84 4.51
CA TYR A 280 -15.51 24.06 3.85
C TYR A 280 -14.86 22.94 3.06
N VAL A 281 -15.42 21.72 3.15
CA VAL A 281 -14.85 20.53 2.52
C VAL A 281 -15.90 19.75 1.77
N THR A 282 -15.48 19.13 0.67
CA THR A 282 -16.28 18.17 -0.09
C THR A 282 -15.58 16.82 -0.01
N ALA A 283 -16.30 15.79 0.41
CA ALA A 283 -15.79 14.43 0.49
C ALA A 283 -15.88 13.74 -0.88
N ILE A 284 -14.81 13.08 -1.29
CA ILE A 284 -14.73 12.17 -2.42
C ILE A 284 -14.30 10.83 -1.88
N THR A 285 -15.17 9.84 -1.96
CA THR A 285 -14.89 8.54 -1.38
C THR A 285 -14.66 7.49 -2.46
N VAL A 286 -13.68 6.65 -2.20
CA VAL A 286 -13.36 5.47 -2.98
C VAL A 286 -13.61 4.26 -2.10
N TYR A 287 -14.36 3.29 -2.62
CA TYR A 287 -14.63 2.02 -1.95
C TYR A 287 -14.35 0.86 -2.91
N THR A 288 -13.95 -0.26 -2.34
CA THR A 288 -13.58 -1.46 -3.07
C THR A 288 -14.70 -2.49 -3.02
N SER A 289 -15.10 -3.04 -4.18
CA SER A 289 -16.06 -4.16 -4.21
C SER A 289 -15.50 -5.41 -3.54
N GLN A 290 -16.38 -6.30 -3.06
CA GLN A 290 -15.95 -7.52 -2.38
C GLN A 290 -15.08 -8.43 -3.26
N GLU A 291 -15.35 -8.46 -4.57
CA GLU A 291 -14.57 -9.24 -5.54
C GLU A 291 -13.16 -8.66 -5.71
N ALA A 292 -13.05 -7.33 -5.77
CA ALA A 292 -11.76 -6.65 -5.87
C ALA A 292 -10.96 -6.74 -4.56
N ALA A 293 -11.63 -6.76 -3.40
CA ALA A 293 -11.01 -6.94 -2.09
C ALA A 293 -10.37 -8.33 -1.90
N ARG A 294 -10.78 -9.34 -2.68
CA ARG A 294 -10.18 -10.70 -2.67
C ARG A 294 -8.92 -10.81 -3.53
N LEU A 295 -8.66 -9.84 -4.41
CA LEU A 295 -7.44 -9.82 -5.22
C LEU A 295 -6.22 -9.54 -4.35
N SER A 296 -5.06 -10.05 -4.76
CA SER A 296 -3.81 -9.71 -4.10
C SER A 296 -3.50 -8.21 -4.22
N VAL A 297 -2.76 -7.67 -3.26
CA VAL A 297 -2.26 -6.27 -3.27
C VAL A 297 -1.62 -5.90 -4.61
N GLY A 298 -0.81 -6.79 -5.20
CA GLY A 298 -0.16 -6.55 -6.48
C GLY A 298 -1.11 -6.45 -7.67
N GLN A 299 -2.19 -7.25 -7.65
CA GLN A 299 -3.23 -7.23 -8.69
C GLN A 299 -4.08 -5.95 -8.62
N ARG A 300 -4.55 -5.56 -7.43
CA ARG A 300 -5.42 -4.38 -7.28
C ARG A 300 -4.69 -3.05 -7.12
N ARG A 301 -3.39 -3.08 -6.83
CA ARG A 301 -2.50 -1.90 -6.68
C ARG A 301 -2.93 -0.90 -5.60
N CYS A 302 -3.61 -1.37 -4.57
CA CYS A 302 -3.92 -0.64 -3.35
C CYS A 302 -3.78 -1.58 -2.15
N ARG A 303 -3.66 -1.03 -0.94
CA ARG A 303 -3.58 -1.79 0.31
C ARG A 303 -4.71 -1.42 1.27
N PHE A 304 -5.18 -2.40 2.03
CA PHE A 304 -5.97 -2.13 3.23
C PHE A 304 -5.05 -1.90 4.43
N THR A 305 -5.55 -1.24 5.47
CA THR A 305 -4.75 -0.86 6.66
C THR A 305 -4.17 -2.05 7.40
N ASN A 306 -4.84 -3.19 7.36
CA ASN A 306 -4.42 -4.47 7.94
C ASN A 306 -3.36 -5.22 7.09
N GLU A 307 -3.16 -4.84 5.83
CA GLU A 307 -2.15 -5.47 4.94
C GLU A 307 -0.79 -4.81 5.10
N ASN A 308 -0.34 -4.76 6.35
CA ASN A 308 0.83 -4.01 6.75
C ASN A 308 2.13 -4.72 6.36
N ASN A 309 3.05 -3.95 5.78
CA ASN A 309 4.42 -4.36 5.45
C ASN A 309 5.46 -3.35 5.99
N LEU A 310 5.02 -2.39 6.81
CA LEU A 310 5.87 -1.39 7.43
C LEU A 310 6.52 -1.97 8.69
N LYS A 311 7.70 -1.45 9.07
CA LYS A 311 8.45 -1.94 10.23
C LYS A 311 8.27 -1.05 11.45
N HIS A 312 8.12 0.25 11.24
CA HIS A 312 8.03 1.24 12.31
C HIS A 312 6.58 1.52 12.74
N PHE A 313 5.60 1.11 11.94
CA PHE A 313 4.18 1.38 12.15
C PHE A 313 3.38 0.07 12.24
N ALA A 314 2.40 0.04 13.13
CA ALA A 314 1.55 -1.13 13.37
C ALA A 314 0.51 -1.38 12.26
N VAL A 315 0.14 -0.33 11.52
CA VAL A 315 -0.83 -0.37 10.42
C VAL A 315 -0.26 0.27 9.16
N TYR A 316 -0.83 -0.08 8.01
CA TYR A 316 -0.49 0.56 6.75
C TYR A 316 -1.36 1.78 6.49
N THR A 317 -0.75 2.91 6.16
CA THR A 317 -1.37 4.04 5.47
C THR A 317 -0.43 4.51 4.37
N TYR A 318 -0.92 5.29 3.40
CA TYR A 318 -0.04 5.82 2.37
C TYR A 318 1.02 6.75 2.98
N THR A 319 0.61 7.61 3.92
CA THR A 319 1.51 8.55 4.61
C THR A 319 2.53 7.86 5.51
N MET A 320 2.14 6.84 6.29
CA MET A 320 3.07 6.05 7.10
C MET A 320 4.08 5.30 6.23
N CYS A 321 3.68 4.85 5.04
CA CYS A 321 4.64 4.29 4.07
C CYS A 321 5.65 5.34 3.57
N GLN A 322 5.23 6.59 3.35
CA GLN A 322 6.15 7.68 3.03
C GLN A 322 7.09 8.02 4.19
N MET A 323 6.59 8.00 5.43
CA MET A 323 7.40 8.15 6.64
C MET A 323 8.45 7.03 6.75
N GLU A 324 8.07 5.76 6.55
CA GLU A 324 8.99 4.61 6.48
C GLU A 324 10.08 4.82 5.40
N CYS A 325 9.72 5.39 4.25
CA CYS A 325 10.68 5.76 3.22
C CYS A 325 11.69 6.81 3.71
N ARG A 326 11.26 7.82 4.47
CA ARG A 326 12.16 8.83 5.07
C ARG A 326 13.02 8.26 6.19
N ILE A 327 12.49 7.34 6.99
CA ILE A 327 13.27 6.59 7.99
C ILE A 327 14.40 5.82 7.30
N ARG A 328 14.09 5.08 6.24
CA ARG A 328 15.09 4.34 5.44
C ARG A 328 16.17 5.27 4.88
N LEU A 329 15.78 6.43 4.34
CA LEU A 329 16.74 7.42 3.83
C LEU A 329 17.60 8.03 4.95
N SER A 330 17.00 8.30 6.12
CA SER A 330 17.72 8.81 7.30
C SER A 330 18.78 7.82 7.79
N LEU A 331 18.44 6.53 7.88
CA LEU A 331 19.38 5.44 8.17
C LEU A 331 20.45 5.27 7.08
N GLN A 332 20.10 5.52 5.81
CA GLN A 332 21.05 5.45 4.71
C GLN A 332 22.09 6.57 4.79
N TYR A 333 21.65 7.82 4.97
CA TYR A 333 22.50 9.02 4.92
C TYR A 333 23.24 9.29 6.23
N CYS A 334 22.55 9.20 7.37
CA CYS A 334 23.06 9.66 8.66
C CYS A 334 23.07 8.57 9.75
N LYS A 335 22.67 7.33 9.42
CA LYS A 335 22.72 6.16 10.32
C LYS A 335 21.93 6.32 11.63
N CYS A 336 20.90 7.16 11.60
CA CYS A 336 20.01 7.40 12.73
C CYS A 336 18.59 7.74 12.24
N VAL A 337 17.62 7.66 13.14
CA VAL A 337 16.22 8.05 12.90
C VAL A 337 15.86 9.26 13.78
N PRO A 338 15.09 10.24 13.27
CA PRO A 338 14.59 11.34 14.09
C PRO A 338 13.85 10.88 15.34
N HIS A 339 13.93 11.70 16.40
CA HIS A 339 13.37 11.39 17.73
C HIS A 339 11.85 11.16 17.74
N PHE A 340 11.11 11.72 16.77
CA PHE A 340 9.66 11.57 16.68
C PHE A 340 9.20 10.25 16.05
N TYR A 341 10.10 9.38 15.57
CA TYR A 341 9.73 8.05 15.11
C TYR A 341 9.99 6.98 16.17
N ARG A 342 9.18 5.91 16.11
CA ARG A 342 9.45 4.67 16.82
C ARG A 342 10.81 4.11 16.39
N ARG A 343 11.61 3.62 17.33
CA ARG A 343 12.81 2.82 17.05
C ARG A 343 12.44 1.37 16.73
N ASN A 344 13.06 0.78 15.71
CA ASN A 344 12.95 -0.65 15.43
C ASN A 344 14.31 -1.36 15.65
N GLY A 345 14.36 -2.32 16.59
CA GLY A 345 15.59 -3.05 16.93
C GLY A 345 16.71 -2.14 17.44
N ASP A 346 17.92 -2.28 16.87
CA ASP A 346 19.15 -1.58 17.26
C ASP A 346 19.37 -0.22 16.58
N GLU A 347 18.34 0.31 15.90
CA GLU A 347 18.42 1.62 15.25
C GLU A 347 18.68 2.74 16.27
N LYS A 348 19.52 3.72 15.93
CA LYS A 348 19.85 4.82 16.84
C LYS A 348 18.94 6.01 16.60
N ILE A 349 18.48 6.65 17.67
CA ILE A 349 17.85 7.97 17.59
C ILE A 349 18.94 9.01 17.27
N CYS A 350 18.63 9.96 16.40
CA CYS A 350 19.59 11.00 16.01
C CYS A 350 19.93 11.92 17.19
N ASP A 351 21.22 11.99 17.54
CA ASP A 351 21.77 13.09 18.34
C ASP A 351 21.74 14.41 17.53
N VAL A 352 22.16 15.52 18.13
CA VAL A 352 22.13 16.83 17.45
C VAL A 352 22.98 16.82 16.16
N ARG A 353 24.11 16.10 16.16
CA ARG A 353 24.95 15.96 14.96
C ARG A 353 24.25 15.15 13.87
N GLY A 354 23.51 14.12 14.25
CA GLY A 354 22.63 13.35 13.37
C GLY A 354 21.53 14.22 12.76
N LEU A 355 20.86 15.05 13.56
CA LEU A 355 19.87 16.01 13.07
C LEU A 355 20.51 17.01 12.07
N HIS A 356 21.67 17.59 12.41
CA HIS A 356 22.42 18.46 11.50
C HIS A 356 22.87 17.75 10.22
N CYS A 357 23.19 16.46 10.29
CA CYS A 357 23.46 15.64 9.12
C CYS A 357 22.22 15.53 8.23
N LEU A 358 21.06 15.20 8.80
CA LEU A 358 19.80 15.11 8.04
C LEU A 358 19.42 16.45 7.40
N ALA A 359 19.71 17.57 8.05
CA ALA A 359 19.48 18.91 7.49
C ALA A 359 20.24 19.14 6.16
N LYS A 360 21.41 18.51 5.97
CA LYS A 360 22.16 18.56 4.69
C LYS A 360 21.44 17.85 3.55
N HIS A 361 20.52 16.95 3.87
CA HIS A 361 19.70 16.19 2.93
C HIS A 361 18.22 16.63 2.94
N LYS A 362 17.92 17.83 3.45
CA LYS A 362 16.54 18.30 3.66
C LYS A 362 15.68 18.26 2.40
N ASP A 363 16.22 18.61 1.23
CA ASP A 363 15.44 18.60 -0.01
C ASP A 363 14.98 17.20 -0.39
N GLU A 364 15.84 16.20 -0.23
CA GLU A 364 15.52 14.80 -0.55
C GLU A 364 14.56 14.20 0.46
N LEU A 365 14.75 14.48 1.75
CA LEU A 365 13.91 13.96 2.83
C LEU A 365 12.53 14.62 2.85
N TYR A 366 12.46 15.94 2.68
CA TYR A 366 11.20 16.69 2.65
C TYR A 366 10.37 16.37 1.40
N LYS A 367 10.98 16.47 0.21
CA LYS A 367 10.26 16.34 -1.07
C LYS A 367 10.15 14.90 -1.56
N LEU A 368 10.90 13.96 -0.99
CA LEU A 368 11.07 12.60 -1.51
C LEU A 368 11.43 12.59 -3.01
N ARG A 369 12.31 13.52 -3.40
CA ARG A 369 12.86 13.66 -4.74
C ARG A 369 14.38 13.69 -4.65
N ASN A 370 15.06 12.98 -5.54
CA ASN A 370 16.52 13.01 -5.59
C ASN A 370 17.03 14.37 -6.12
N LYS A 371 18.34 14.52 -6.19
CA LYS A 371 19.00 15.78 -6.64
C LYS A 371 18.67 16.15 -8.08
N GLU A 372 18.34 15.17 -8.92
CA GLU A 372 17.89 15.38 -10.31
C GLU A 372 16.39 15.72 -10.40
N GLY A 373 15.68 15.82 -9.27
CA GLY A 373 14.24 16.08 -9.23
C GLY A 373 13.37 14.87 -9.56
N LYS A 374 13.93 13.67 -9.69
CA LYS A 374 13.14 12.44 -9.87
C LYS A 374 12.54 11.98 -8.56
N LYS A 375 11.26 11.56 -8.57
CA LYS A 375 10.58 11.00 -7.39
C LYS A 375 11.34 9.75 -6.92
N ILE A 376 11.65 9.70 -5.62
CA ILE A 376 12.25 8.53 -4.99
C ILE A 376 11.19 7.41 -4.99
N ASN A 377 11.58 6.23 -5.47
CA ASN A 377 10.67 5.09 -5.48
C ASN A 377 10.56 4.50 -4.06
N CYS A 378 9.48 4.84 -3.37
CA CYS A 378 9.17 4.31 -2.04
C CYS A 378 8.30 3.04 -2.08
N GLY A 379 7.78 2.63 -3.25
CA GLY A 379 6.90 1.46 -3.35
C GLY A 379 5.56 1.58 -2.62
N CYS A 380 5.16 2.80 -2.22
CA CYS A 380 3.90 3.04 -1.51
C CYS A 380 2.70 2.97 -2.45
N LEU A 381 1.72 2.16 -2.06
CA LEU A 381 0.43 2.02 -2.73
C LEU A 381 -0.64 2.85 -2.00
N PRO A 382 -1.63 3.41 -2.70
CA PRO A 382 -2.75 4.10 -2.06
C PRO A 382 -3.58 3.14 -1.19
N ILE A 383 -4.37 3.69 -0.27
CA ILE A 383 -5.36 2.93 0.48
C ILE A 383 -6.50 2.52 -0.46
N CYS A 384 -7.02 1.30 -0.31
CA CYS A 384 -8.12 0.80 -1.14
C CYS A 384 -9.47 1.48 -0.84
N ASP A 385 -9.80 1.65 0.44
CA ASP A 385 -11.00 2.35 0.89
C ASP A 385 -10.58 3.66 1.56
N ASP A 386 -10.91 4.78 0.94
CA ASP A 386 -10.41 6.09 1.36
C ASP A 386 -11.43 7.19 1.12
N VAL A 387 -11.42 8.19 1.99
CA VAL A 387 -12.24 9.40 1.88
C VAL A 387 -11.30 10.59 1.77
N ASN A 388 -11.26 11.19 0.59
CA ASN A 388 -10.46 12.36 0.31
C ASN A 388 -11.32 13.62 0.46
N TYR A 389 -10.83 14.60 1.21
CA TYR A 389 -11.54 15.86 1.41
C TYR A 389 -10.89 16.96 0.55
N VAL A 390 -11.68 17.48 -0.39
CA VAL A 390 -11.31 18.63 -1.21
C VAL A 390 -11.79 19.87 -0.51
N ILE A 391 -10.85 20.75 -0.16
CA ILE A 391 -11.18 22.01 0.47
C ILE A 391 -11.75 22.94 -0.59
N GLN A 392 -12.96 23.44 -0.32
CA GLN A 392 -13.56 24.47 -1.15
C GLN A 392 -12.79 25.76 -0.88
N SER A 393 -11.97 26.16 -1.84
CA SER A 393 -11.38 27.50 -1.84
C SER A 393 -12.50 28.50 -2.05
N ASN A 394 -13.06 29.00 -0.95
CA ASN A 394 -13.80 30.25 -1.02
C ASN A 394 -12.77 31.33 -1.36
N LEU A 395 -12.79 31.77 -2.61
CA LEU A 395 -12.27 33.07 -2.99
C LEU A 395 -12.97 34.10 -2.11
N VAL A 396 -12.20 34.65 -1.16
CA VAL A 396 -12.39 35.93 -0.46
C VAL A 396 -13.75 36.18 0.16
#